data_AF-A0A7K8NJS3-F1
#
_entry.id   AF-A0A7K8NJS3-F1
#
_cell.length_a   1.000
_cell.length_b   1.000
_cell.length_c   1.000
_cell.angle_alpha   90.00
_cell.angle_beta   90.00
_cell.angle_gamma   90.00
#
_symmetry.space_group_name_H-M   'P 1'
#
loop_
_entity.id
_entity.type
_entity.pdbx_description
1 polymer ?
#
loop_
_entity_poly.entity_id
_entity_poly.type
_entity_poly.pdbx_seq_one_letter_code
_entity_poly.pdbx_strand_id
1 'polypeptide(L)'
;MCETCQNAEHNKNVSRKARPVKVESPWEVLGLDIHGPFPETSQSNTHVLTVTDYFTKWIEAVPLQKKDPLAAAKALATIFYRFGASKNIYASQSWDFCEEVSRHLCERWNISQILTPADPADCAGLDDRGAELLKSSICNVVNEKPGEWDAHLDPVLFDFRTSVNSVTKYTPFFLMFNRYVCLSSEVDFVKDSKEQGAGSGKADSLPPFTAAVQEQQN
;
A
#
# COMPACT_ATOMS: atom_id res chain seq x y z
N MET A 1 16.15 42.49 26.57
CA MET A 1 15.35 41.24 26.54
C MET A 1 16.34 40.11 26.29
N CYS A 2 16.43 39.12 27.17
CA CYS A 2 17.50 38.10 27.14
C CYS A 2 17.07 36.90 26.26
N GLU A 3 18.01 36.31 25.52
CA GLU A 3 17.77 35.13 24.66
C GLU A 3 17.10 33.97 25.40
N THR A 4 17.44 33.76 26.68
CA THR A 4 16.81 32.74 27.53
C THR A 4 15.32 33.02 27.76
N CYS A 5 14.93 34.29 27.86
CA CYS A 5 13.53 34.68 28.00
C CYS A 5 12.77 34.62 26.66
N GLN A 6 13.43 34.96 25.54
CA GLN A 6 12.88 34.84 24.20
C GLN A 6 12.65 33.37 23.80
N ASN A 7 13.58 32.47 24.13
CA ASN A 7 13.42 31.02 23.89
C ASN A 7 12.35 30.39 24.81
N ALA A 8 12.22 30.88 26.04
CA ALA A 8 11.17 30.42 26.96
C ALA A 8 9.75 30.84 26.51
N GLU A 9 9.61 32.01 25.89
CA GLU A 9 8.33 32.45 25.30
C GLU A 9 8.04 31.76 23.96
N HIS A 10 9.07 31.49 23.14
CA HIS A 10 8.91 30.73 21.91
C HIS A 10 8.42 29.29 22.19
N ASN A 11 9.01 28.61 23.17
CA ASN A 11 8.61 27.26 23.56
C ASN A 11 7.23 27.17 24.26
N LYS A 12 6.72 28.26 24.84
CA LYS A 12 5.36 28.28 25.41
C LYS A 12 4.26 28.26 24.34
N ASN A 13 4.58 28.62 23.09
CA ASN A 13 3.63 28.65 21.97
C ASN A 13 3.70 27.43 21.03
N VAL A 14 4.62 26.49 21.25
CA VAL A 14 4.77 25.25 20.43
C VAL A 14 4.11 24.04 21.11
N SER A 15 2.96 24.27 21.74
CA SER A 15 2.04 23.20 22.11
C SER A 15 0.68 23.46 21.45
N ARG A 16 0.68 23.64 20.12
CA ARG A 16 -0.49 23.20 19.36
C ARG A 16 -0.47 21.69 19.49
N LYS A 17 -1.30 21.12 20.39
CA LYS A 17 -1.61 19.69 20.34
C LYS A 17 -2.06 19.40 18.92
N ALA A 18 -1.20 18.78 18.12
CA ALA A 18 -1.58 18.31 16.80
C ALA A 18 -2.85 17.49 16.96
N ARG A 19 -3.89 17.82 16.21
CA ARG A 19 -5.12 17.04 16.20
C ARG A 19 -4.89 15.96 15.16
N PRO A 20 -4.82 14.67 15.54
CA PRO A 20 -4.65 13.60 14.58
C PRO A 20 -5.69 13.71 13.48
N VAL A 21 -5.30 13.44 12.24
CA VAL A 21 -6.21 13.48 11.09
C VAL A 21 -7.36 12.51 11.34
N LYS A 22 -8.60 13.00 11.23
CA LYS A 22 -9.78 12.15 11.34
C LYS A 22 -10.07 11.54 9.97
N VAL A 23 -10.26 10.21 9.94
CA VAL A 23 -10.62 9.46 8.74
C VAL A 23 -11.99 8.84 8.96
N GLU A 24 -12.96 9.11 8.10
CA GLU A 24 -14.37 8.75 8.32
C GLU A 24 -14.93 7.79 7.28
N SER A 25 -14.27 7.65 6.12
CA SER A 25 -14.75 6.82 5.01
C SER A 25 -13.62 6.12 4.23
N PRO A 26 -13.92 4.99 3.57
CA PRO A 26 -12.97 4.32 2.67
C PRO A 26 -12.42 5.29 1.62
N TRP A 27 -11.12 5.19 1.37
CA TRP A 27 -10.42 5.95 0.32
C TRP A 27 -10.41 7.47 0.52
N GLU A 28 -10.72 7.95 1.73
CA GLU A 28 -10.79 9.39 2.02
C GLU A 28 -9.41 10.01 2.24
N VAL A 29 -8.59 9.35 3.05
CA VAL A 29 -7.25 9.80 3.42
C VAL A 29 -6.28 8.68 3.14
N LEU A 30 -5.31 8.97 2.27
CA LEU A 30 -4.30 8.01 1.84
C LEU A 30 -2.93 8.39 2.39
N GLY A 31 -2.14 7.40 2.78
CA GLY A 31 -0.71 7.51 2.97
C GLY A 31 0.04 7.13 1.69
N LEU A 32 1.13 7.82 1.39
CA LEU A 32 2.03 7.49 0.30
C LEU A 32 3.45 7.32 0.83
N ASP A 33 4.08 6.21 0.47
CA ASP A 33 5.49 5.96 0.77
C ASP A 33 6.22 5.42 -0.47
N ILE A 34 7.54 5.60 -0.51
CA ILE A 34 8.41 5.07 -1.58
C ILE A 34 9.59 4.35 -0.94
N HIS A 35 9.64 3.04 -1.14
CA HIS A 35 10.67 2.14 -0.62
C HIS A 35 11.77 1.90 -1.66
N GLY A 36 12.99 1.62 -1.17
CA GLY A 36 14.17 1.35 -1.99
C GLY A 36 15.31 2.36 -1.77
N PRO A 37 16.36 2.33 -2.60
CA PRO A 37 16.51 1.45 -3.76
C PRO A 37 16.71 -0.02 -3.37
N PHE A 38 16.12 -0.92 -4.14
CA PHE A 38 16.28 -2.37 -4.09
C PHE A 38 17.15 -2.85 -5.26
N PRO A 39 17.63 -4.11 -5.26
CA PRO A 39 18.24 -4.71 -6.43
C PRO A 39 17.35 -4.58 -7.66
N GLU A 40 17.97 -4.26 -8.80
CA GLU A 40 17.24 -4.03 -10.04
C GLU A 40 16.59 -5.33 -10.56
N THR A 41 15.30 -5.26 -10.91
CA THR A 41 14.59 -6.39 -11.52
C THR A 41 14.83 -6.48 -13.02
N SER A 42 14.36 -7.57 -13.64
CA SER A 42 14.36 -7.73 -15.11
C SER A 42 13.60 -6.63 -15.86
N GLN A 43 12.69 -5.90 -15.20
CA GLN A 43 11.95 -4.76 -15.75
C GLN A 43 12.58 -3.40 -15.41
N SER A 44 13.81 -3.42 -14.89
CA SER A 44 14.56 -2.26 -14.40
C SER A 44 13.87 -1.53 -13.24
N ASN A 45 13.04 -2.22 -12.46
CA ASN A 45 12.43 -1.65 -11.26
C ASN A 45 13.42 -1.66 -10.11
N THR A 46 13.47 -0.58 -9.34
CA THR A 46 14.39 -0.40 -8.21
C THR A 46 13.69 0.14 -6.96
N HIS A 47 12.46 0.63 -7.08
CA HIS A 47 11.71 1.21 -5.96
C HIS A 47 10.28 0.68 -5.97
N VAL A 48 9.57 0.84 -4.85
CA VAL A 48 8.14 0.52 -4.73
C VAL A 48 7.41 1.72 -4.17
N LEU A 49 6.44 2.25 -4.90
CA LEU A 49 5.49 3.23 -4.37
C LEU A 49 4.33 2.49 -3.74
N THR A 50 4.03 2.78 -2.48
CA THR A 50 2.88 2.23 -1.76
C THR A 50 1.86 3.32 -1.46
N VAL A 51 0.59 3.02 -1.67
CA VAL A 51 -0.54 3.86 -1.27
C VAL A 51 -1.40 3.07 -0.29
N THR A 52 -1.62 3.63 0.89
CA THR A 52 -2.39 2.99 1.95
C THR A 52 -3.62 3.81 2.29
N ASP A 53 -4.81 3.23 2.21
CA ASP A 53 -6.02 3.84 2.72
C ASP A 53 -6.09 3.70 4.25
N TYR A 54 -6.10 4.82 4.96
CA TYR A 54 -6.07 4.80 6.42
C TYR A 54 -7.37 4.33 7.06
N PHE A 55 -8.49 4.32 6.33
CA PHE A 55 -9.76 3.80 6.85
C PHE A 55 -9.81 2.27 6.80
N THR A 56 -9.71 1.71 5.59
CA THR A 56 -9.85 0.26 5.35
C THR A 56 -8.58 -0.52 5.60
N LYS A 57 -7.42 0.16 5.65
CA LYS A 57 -6.08 -0.45 5.58
C LYS A 57 -5.79 -1.14 4.25
N TRP A 58 -6.51 -0.76 3.19
CA TRP A 58 -6.22 -1.23 1.83
C TRP A 58 -4.89 -0.68 1.35
N ILE A 59 -4.08 -1.52 0.71
CA ILE A 59 -2.75 -1.15 0.21
C ILE A 59 -2.71 -1.39 -1.30
N GLU A 60 -2.21 -0.43 -2.05
CA GLU A 60 -1.71 -0.59 -3.42
C GLU A 60 -0.19 -0.47 -3.41
N ALA A 61 0.51 -1.26 -4.21
CA ALA A 61 1.94 -1.07 -4.45
C ALA A 61 2.22 -1.10 -5.96
N VAL A 62 3.08 -0.19 -6.41
CA VAL A 62 3.47 -0.06 -7.82
C VAL A 62 4.99 -0.03 -7.89
N PRO A 63 5.64 -0.94 -8.64
CA PRO A 63 7.08 -0.90 -8.82
C PRO A 63 7.45 0.31 -9.69
N LEU A 64 8.56 0.97 -9.33
CA LEU A 64 9.11 2.13 -10.02
C LEU A 64 10.54 1.86 -10.45
N GLN A 65 10.88 2.33 -11.66
CA GLN A 65 12.26 2.27 -12.18
C GLN A 65 13.20 3.28 -11.51
N LYS A 66 12.63 4.36 -10.96
CA LYS A 66 13.36 5.41 -10.24
C LYS A 66 12.43 6.17 -9.31
N LYS A 67 12.99 6.71 -8.24
CA LYS A 67 12.30 7.61 -7.31
C LYS A 67 12.29 9.03 -7.86
N ASP A 68 11.31 9.34 -8.71
CA ASP A 68 11.08 10.71 -9.19
C ASP A 68 9.59 11.07 -9.25
N PRO A 69 9.26 12.37 -9.23
CA PRO A 69 7.87 12.84 -9.19
C PRO A 69 7.02 12.38 -10.39
N LEU A 70 7.58 12.29 -11.59
CA LEU A 70 6.84 11.88 -12.78
C LEU A 70 6.49 10.39 -12.73
N ALA A 71 7.43 9.55 -12.28
CA ALA A 71 7.19 8.13 -12.08
C ALA A 71 6.11 7.91 -11.01
N ALA A 72 6.18 8.64 -9.89
CA ALA A 72 5.16 8.58 -8.83
C ALA A 72 3.78 9.06 -9.32
N ALA A 73 3.70 10.17 -10.06
CA ALA A 73 2.46 10.66 -10.64
C ALA A 73 1.84 9.66 -11.62
N LYS A 74 2.64 9.01 -12.47
CA LYS A 74 2.16 7.96 -13.38
C LYS A 74 1.57 6.78 -12.60
N ALA A 75 2.25 6.32 -11.54
CA ALA A 75 1.78 5.24 -10.69
C ALA A 75 0.48 5.61 -9.95
N LEU A 76 0.37 6.83 -9.44
CA LEU A 76 -0.86 7.31 -8.80
C LEU A 76 -2.02 7.42 -9.79
N ALA A 77 -1.77 7.88 -11.02
CA ALA A 77 -2.81 7.94 -12.05
C ALA A 77 -3.42 6.57 -12.34
N THR A 78 -2.62 5.50 -12.43
CA THR A 78 -3.15 4.14 -12.66
C THR A 78 -3.98 3.63 -11.48
N ILE A 79 -3.67 4.06 -10.25
CA ILE A 79 -4.49 3.78 -9.06
C ILE A 79 -5.80 4.57 -9.12
N PHE A 80 -5.75 5.87 -9.39
CA PHE A 80 -6.95 6.72 -9.42
C PHE A 80 -7.93 6.36 -10.55
N TYR A 81 -7.46 5.81 -11.67
CA TYR A 81 -8.39 5.28 -12.69
C TYR A 81 -9.21 4.07 -12.21
N ARG A 82 -8.79 3.40 -11.13
CA ARG A 82 -9.51 2.26 -10.54
C ARG A 82 -10.36 2.66 -9.34
N PHE A 83 -9.81 3.50 -8.45
CA PHE A 83 -10.45 3.84 -7.17
C PHE A 83 -11.07 5.24 -7.12
N GLY A 84 -10.70 6.12 -8.05
CA GLY A 84 -10.96 7.56 -7.95
C GLY A 84 -9.93 8.30 -7.11
N ALA A 85 -10.06 9.64 -7.09
CA ALA A 85 -9.24 10.54 -6.28
C ALA A 85 -9.65 10.49 -4.80
N SER A 86 -8.74 10.86 -3.90
CA SER A 86 -9.00 10.95 -2.46
C SER A 86 -9.09 12.41 -2.00
N LYS A 87 -9.59 12.65 -0.79
CA LYS A 87 -9.62 14.02 -0.24
C LYS A 87 -8.23 14.50 0.13
N ASN A 88 -7.43 13.64 0.76
CA ASN A 88 -6.07 13.97 1.20
C ASN A 88 -5.11 12.82 0.90
N ILE A 89 -3.88 13.18 0.56
CA ILE A 89 -2.75 12.24 0.46
C ILE A 89 -1.59 12.80 1.26
N TYR A 90 -1.16 12.05 2.27
CA TYR A 90 0.00 12.36 3.08
C TYR A 90 1.19 11.52 2.61
N ALA A 91 2.24 12.17 2.15
CA ALA A 91 3.42 11.50 1.58
C ALA A 91 4.64 11.65 2.49
N SER A 92 5.40 10.59 2.69
CA SER A 92 6.69 10.59 3.40
C SER A 92 7.82 11.26 2.59
N GLN A 93 7.52 12.33 1.85
CA GLN A 93 8.41 13.00 0.90
C GLN A 93 8.48 14.51 1.16
N SER A 94 9.42 15.20 0.52
CA SER A 94 9.57 16.65 0.65
C SER A 94 8.40 17.41 0.00
N TRP A 95 8.24 18.68 0.40
CA TRP A 95 7.29 19.62 -0.21
C TRP A 95 7.48 19.70 -1.73
N ASP A 96 8.70 19.96 -2.19
CA ASP A 96 9.02 20.06 -3.62
C ASP A 96 8.62 18.78 -4.40
N PHE A 97 8.83 17.60 -3.80
CA PHE A 97 8.43 16.34 -4.43
C PHE A 97 6.90 16.25 -4.54
N CYS A 98 6.18 16.56 -3.46
CA CYS A 98 4.71 16.49 -3.43
C CYS A 98 4.06 17.48 -4.40
N GLU A 99 4.59 18.70 -4.48
CA GLU A 99 4.13 19.72 -5.42
C GLU A 99 4.32 19.26 -6.87
N GLU A 100 5.50 18.74 -7.19
CA GLU A 100 5.82 18.28 -8.55
C GLU A 100 4.97 17.07 -8.97
N VAL A 101 4.71 16.12 -8.06
CA VAL A 101 3.77 15.01 -8.32
C VAL A 101 2.36 15.54 -8.60
N SER A 102 1.87 16.45 -7.76
CA SER A 102 0.52 17.05 -7.88
C SER A 102 0.38 17.79 -9.22
N ARG A 103 1.42 18.54 -9.61
CA ARG A 103 1.51 19.26 -10.88
C ARG A 103 1.47 18.29 -12.06
N HIS A 104 2.27 17.22 -12.04
CA HIS A 104 2.26 16.20 -13.08
C HIS A 104 0.93 15.48 -13.22
N LEU A 105 0.27 15.12 -12.11
CA LEU A 105 -1.07 14.52 -12.09
C LEU A 105 -2.09 15.41 -12.81
N CYS A 106 -2.07 16.71 -12.52
CA CYS A 106 -2.95 17.68 -13.13
C CYS A 106 -2.66 17.84 -14.63
N GLU A 107 -1.42 18.15 -15.00
CA GLU A 107 -1.05 18.51 -16.38
C GLU A 107 -1.14 17.33 -17.37
N ARG A 108 -0.77 16.12 -16.96
CA ARG A 108 -0.65 14.98 -17.88
C ARG A 108 -1.85 14.05 -17.85
N TRP A 109 -2.50 13.92 -16.70
CA TRP A 109 -3.62 12.98 -16.51
C TRP A 109 -4.95 13.67 -16.18
N ASN A 110 -4.97 15.00 -16.06
CA ASN A 110 -6.15 15.78 -15.71
C ASN A 110 -6.75 15.35 -14.36
N ILE A 111 -5.88 15.00 -13.39
CA ILE A 111 -6.26 14.60 -12.04
C ILE A 111 -5.83 15.70 -11.07
N SER A 112 -6.81 16.42 -10.52
CA SER A 112 -6.59 17.50 -9.53
C SER A 112 -6.43 16.95 -8.11
N GLN A 113 -5.38 16.16 -7.88
CA GLN A 113 -5.02 15.63 -6.56
C GLN A 113 -3.83 16.42 -5.99
N ILE A 114 -3.94 16.83 -4.72
CA ILE A 114 -2.86 17.48 -3.98
C ILE A 114 -2.24 16.48 -3.00
N LEU A 115 -0.92 16.36 -3.03
CA LEU A 115 -0.13 15.63 -2.05
C LEU A 115 0.42 16.61 -1.02
N THR A 116 0.39 16.22 0.25
CA THR A 116 0.97 16.99 1.36
C THR A 116 2.04 16.15 2.03
N PRO A 117 3.21 16.69 2.37
CA PRO A 117 4.18 15.98 3.21
C PRO A 117 3.55 15.54 4.53
N ALA A 118 3.79 14.29 4.91
CA ALA A 118 3.33 13.74 6.16
C ALA A 118 4.08 14.37 7.33
N ASP A 119 3.36 15.03 8.24
CA ASP A 119 3.87 15.38 9.57
C ASP A 119 3.66 14.16 10.49
N PRO A 120 4.71 13.63 11.15
CA PRO A 120 4.57 12.56 12.12
C PRO A 120 3.53 12.85 13.21
N ALA A 121 3.33 14.11 13.59
CA ALA A 121 2.33 14.48 14.60
C ALA A 121 0.88 14.36 14.09
N ASP A 122 0.65 14.61 12.80
CA ASP A 122 -0.66 14.53 12.16
C ASP A 122 -1.05 13.09 11.80
N CYS A 123 -0.05 12.29 11.43
CA CYS A 123 -0.21 10.89 11.03
C CYS A 123 -0.09 9.90 12.19
N ALA A 124 0.27 10.37 13.39
CA ALA A 124 0.44 9.54 14.57
C ALA A 124 -0.79 8.66 14.84
N GLY A 125 -0.58 7.34 14.85
CA GLY A 125 -1.64 6.37 15.12
C GLY A 125 -2.54 6.03 13.93
N LEU A 126 -2.29 6.59 12.74
CA LEU A 126 -3.05 6.23 11.55
C LEU A 126 -2.67 4.86 11.02
N ASP A 127 -1.38 4.49 10.92
CA ASP A 127 -1.03 3.13 10.46
C ASP A 127 0.41 2.65 10.71
N ASP A 128 1.04 3.03 11.82
CA ASP A 128 2.48 2.78 12.02
C ASP A 128 2.85 1.27 11.98
N ARG A 129 2.00 0.41 12.56
CA ARG A 129 2.27 -1.05 12.55
C ARG A 129 2.02 -1.70 11.18
N GLY A 130 1.00 -1.26 10.45
CA GLY A 130 0.67 -1.81 9.14
C GLY A 130 1.73 -1.47 8.11
N ALA A 131 2.19 -0.22 8.11
CA ALA A 131 3.25 0.26 7.23
C ALA A 131 4.59 -0.48 7.45
N GLU A 132 5.01 -0.66 8.71
CA GLU A 132 6.26 -1.38 9.03
C GLU A 132 6.19 -2.86 8.66
N LEU A 133 5.03 -3.50 8.84
CA LEU A 133 4.83 -4.89 8.43
C LEU A 133 4.87 -5.05 6.90
N LEU A 134 4.23 -4.12 6.17
CA LEU A 134 4.26 -4.09 4.70
C LEU A 134 5.70 -3.93 4.20
N LYS A 135 6.43 -2.95 4.75
CA LYS A 135 7.83 -2.70 4.40
C LYS A 135 8.69 -3.94 4.65
N SER A 136 8.52 -4.57 5.81
CA SER A 136 9.24 -5.80 6.16
C SER A 136 8.92 -6.94 5.18
N SER A 137 7.65 -7.09 4.78
CA SER A 137 7.22 -8.10 3.81
C SER A 137 7.80 -7.87 2.41
N ILE A 138 7.82 -6.60 1.95
CA ILE A 138 8.49 -6.22 0.70
C ILE A 138 9.98 -6.55 0.76
N CYS A 139 10.68 -6.18 1.84
CA CYS A 139 12.09 -6.50 2.03
C CYS A 139 12.37 -8.02 2.02
N ASN A 140 11.48 -8.83 2.62
CA ASN A 140 11.62 -10.28 2.59
C ASN A 140 11.54 -10.82 1.16
N VAL A 141 10.56 -10.39 0.37
CA VAL A 141 10.44 -10.79 -1.04
C VAL A 141 11.65 -10.33 -1.86
N VAL A 142 12.15 -9.12 -1.61
CA VAL A 142 13.39 -8.62 -2.24
C VAL A 142 14.60 -9.50 -1.90
N ASN A 143 14.73 -9.95 -0.65
CA ASN A 143 15.82 -10.80 -0.22
C ASN A 143 15.74 -12.22 -0.81
N GLU A 144 14.53 -12.77 -0.91
CA GLU A 144 14.31 -14.10 -1.50
C GLU A 144 14.49 -14.09 -3.02
N LYS A 145 14.03 -13.03 -3.69
CA LYS A 145 13.96 -12.92 -5.15
C LYS A 145 14.42 -11.55 -5.65
N PRO A 146 15.72 -11.23 -5.54
CA PRO A 146 16.23 -9.89 -5.82
C PRO A 146 16.03 -9.41 -7.27
N GLY A 147 15.95 -10.31 -8.25
CA GLY A 147 15.73 -9.95 -9.66
C GLY A 147 14.28 -9.94 -10.13
N GLU A 148 13.33 -10.37 -9.28
CA GLU A 148 11.93 -10.66 -9.67
C GLU A 148 10.91 -10.21 -8.60
N TRP A 149 11.35 -9.44 -7.61
CA TRP A 149 10.49 -9.03 -6.49
C TRP A 149 9.25 -8.23 -6.94
N ASP A 150 9.33 -7.53 -8.08
CA ASP A 150 8.24 -6.74 -8.64
C ASP A 150 7.05 -7.60 -9.08
N ALA A 151 7.30 -8.80 -9.61
CA ALA A 151 6.29 -9.78 -9.97
C ALA A 151 5.59 -10.40 -8.74
N HIS A 152 6.17 -10.25 -7.55
CA HIS A 152 5.68 -10.84 -6.30
C HIS A 152 4.97 -9.84 -5.39
N LEU A 153 4.83 -8.58 -5.80
CA LEU A 153 4.08 -7.58 -5.03
C LEU A 153 2.60 -7.95 -4.91
N ASP A 154 1.93 -8.35 -5.99
CA ASP A 154 0.50 -8.67 -5.96
C ASP A 154 0.14 -9.82 -5.00
N PRO A 155 0.87 -10.96 -4.98
CA PRO A 155 0.69 -11.98 -3.97
C PRO A 155 0.80 -11.45 -2.54
N VAL A 156 1.84 -10.66 -2.23
CA VAL A 156 2.00 -10.04 -0.90
C VAL A 156 0.81 -9.15 -0.57
N LEU A 157 0.42 -8.27 -1.50
CA LEU A 157 -0.72 -7.38 -1.30
C LEU A 157 -2.02 -8.15 -1.07
N PHE A 158 -2.22 -9.26 -1.77
CA PHE A 158 -3.39 -10.12 -1.60
C PHE A 158 -3.48 -10.68 -0.18
N ASP A 159 -2.37 -11.13 0.39
CA ASP A 159 -2.31 -11.61 1.78
C ASP A 159 -2.71 -10.50 2.77
N PHE A 160 -2.18 -9.28 2.59
CA PHE A 160 -2.56 -8.13 3.44
C PHE A 160 -4.04 -7.75 3.29
N ARG A 161 -4.56 -7.75 2.06
CA ARG A 161 -5.95 -7.36 1.77
C ARG A 161 -6.97 -8.35 2.31
N THR A 162 -6.59 -9.63 2.45
CA THR A 162 -7.48 -10.71 2.88
C THR A 162 -7.27 -11.15 4.33
N SER A 163 -6.17 -10.74 4.96
CA SER A 163 -5.91 -11.01 6.39
C SER A 163 -6.69 -10.06 7.28
N VAL A 164 -7.15 -10.56 8.44
CA VAL A 164 -7.84 -9.75 9.44
C VAL A 164 -6.86 -8.75 10.05
N ASN A 165 -7.16 -7.46 9.93
CA ASN A 165 -6.33 -6.43 10.51
C ASN A 165 -6.57 -6.35 12.03
N SER A 166 -5.48 -6.29 12.80
CA SER A 166 -5.55 -6.31 14.27
C SER A 166 -6.23 -5.09 14.89
N VAL A 167 -6.25 -3.95 14.18
CA VAL A 167 -6.86 -2.69 14.61
C VAL A 167 -8.33 -2.66 14.23
N THR A 168 -8.66 -2.87 12.96
CA THR A 168 -10.05 -2.76 12.48
C THR A 168 -10.89 -3.99 12.81
N LYS A 169 -10.27 -5.14 13.08
CA LYS A 169 -10.90 -6.46 13.26
C LYS A 169 -11.60 -7.02 12.02
N TYR A 170 -11.43 -6.38 10.87
CA TYR A 170 -11.94 -6.83 9.58
C TYR A 170 -10.81 -6.93 8.55
N THR A 171 -11.07 -7.61 7.44
CA THR A 171 -10.13 -7.62 6.31
C THR A 171 -10.24 -6.30 5.53
N PRO A 172 -9.14 -5.75 5.01
CA PRO A 172 -9.21 -4.56 4.16
C PRO A 172 -10.13 -4.76 2.95
N PHE A 173 -10.17 -5.96 2.38
CA PHE A 173 -11.06 -6.30 1.27
C PHE A 173 -12.54 -6.14 1.64
N PHE A 174 -12.94 -6.63 2.81
CA PHE A 174 -14.32 -6.45 3.29
C PHE A 174 -14.64 -4.98 3.52
N LEU A 175 -13.74 -4.23 4.15
CA LEU A 175 -13.97 -2.81 4.42
C LEU A 175 -14.01 -1.95 3.15
N MET A 176 -13.25 -2.31 2.12
CA MET A 176 -13.20 -1.59 0.84
C MET A 176 -14.41 -1.89 -0.05
N PHE A 177 -14.80 -3.16 -0.17
CA PHE A 177 -15.81 -3.58 -1.15
C PHE A 177 -17.13 -4.04 -0.54
N ASN A 178 -17.24 -4.05 0.79
CA ASN A 178 -18.40 -4.55 1.52
C ASN A 178 -18.82 -5.98 1.10
N ARG A 179 -17.84 -6.83 0.82
CA ARG A 179 -18.02 -8.24 0.45
C ARG A 179 -16.84 -9.07 0.93
N TYR A 180 -17.07 -10.32 1.27
CA TYR A 180 -15.99 -11.25 1.57
C TYR A 180 -15.28 -11.66 0.28
N VAL A 181 -13.96 -11.86 0.39
CA VAL A 181 -13.20 -12.50 -0.68
C VAL A 181 -13.68 -13.94 -0.83
N CYS A 182 -13.75 -14.44 -2.07
CA CYS A 182 -13.92 -15.86 -2.33
C CYS A 182 -12.55 -16.39 -2.75
N LEU A 183 -11.93 -17.20 -1.91
CA LEU A 183 -10.62 -17.76 -2.19
C LEU A 183 -10.74 -18.88 -3.22
N SER A 184 -9.70 -19.07 -4.04
CA SER A 184 -9.69 -20.16 -5.05
C SER A 184 -9.95 -21.54 -4.43
N SER A 185 -9.50 -21.75 -3.18
CA SER A 185 -9.75 -22.96 -2.39
C SER A 185 -11.23 -23.17 -2.02
N GLU A 186 -12.06 -22.14 -2.12
CA GLU A 186 -13.48 -22.13 -1.77
C GLU A 186 -14.38 -22.16 -3.02
N VAL A 187 -13.80 -22.06 -4.22
CA VAL A 187 -14.55 -22.09 -5.47
C VAL A 187 -14.84 -23.54 -5.87
N ASP A 188 -16.08 -23.96 -5.71
CA ASP A 188 -16.58 -25.18 -6.34
C ASP A 188 -16.73 -24.94 -7.85
N PHE A 189 -15.75 -25.35 -8.65
CA PHE A 189 -15.88 -25.33 -10.10
C PHE A 189 -17.01 -26.27 -10.51
N VAL A 190 -18.03 -25.72 -11.18
CA VAL A 190 -19.06 -26.52 -11.84
C VAL A 190 -18.37 -27.34 -12.93
N LYS A 191 -18.18 -28.64 -12.66
CA LYS A 191 -17.73 -29.59 -13.69
C LYS A 191 -18.86 -29.72 -14.70
N ASP A 192 -18.70 -29.08 -15.86
CA ASP A 192 -19.56 -29.35 -17.00
C ASP A 192 -19.51 -30.85 -17.32
N SER A 193 -20.58 -31.53 -16.96
CA SER A 193 -20.74 -32.97 -17.13
C SER A 193 -21.15 -33.26 -18.56
N LYS A 194 -20.28 -32.93 -19.53
CA LYS A 194 -20.38 -33.37 -20.92
C LYS A 194 -18.99 -33.62 -21.49
N GLU A 195 -18.42 -34.76 -21.09
CA GLU A 195 -17.70 -35.69 -21.97
C GLU A 195 -17.16 -36.84 -21.10
N GLN A 196 -17.93 -37.92 -21.00
CA GLN A 196 -17.38 -39.23 -20.68
C GLN A 196 -17.29 -40.03 -21.98
N GLY A 197 -16.18 -39.83 -22.69
CA GLY A 197 -15.54 -40.85 -23.52
C GLY A 197 -14.25 -41.25 -22.81
N ALA A 198 -14.12 -42.54 -22.49
CA ALA A 198 -13.08 -43.12 -21.65
C ALA A 198 -11.63 -42.79 -22.10
N GLY A 199 -10.74 -42.57 -21.12
CA GLY A 199 -9.29 -42.53 -21.37
C GLY A 199 -8.49 -42.25 -20.10
N SER A 200 -7.85 -43.28 -19.55
CA SER A 200 -7.01 -43.19 -18.36
C SER A 200 -5.74 -42.38 -18.61
N GLY A 201 -5.36 -41.50 -17.69
CA GLY A 201 -4.06 -40.82 -17.70
C GLY A 201 -3.76 -40.19 -16.35
N LYS A 202 -2.67 -40.63 -15.72
CA LYS A 202 -2.15 -40.11 -14.46
C LYS A 202 -1.89 -38.60 -14.58
N ALA A 203 -2.38 -37.81 -13.63
CA ALA A 203 -2.03 -36.40 -13.49
C ALA A 203 -1.07 -36.25 -12.31
N ASP A 204 0.18 -35.91 -12.62
CA ASP A 204 1.20 -35.51 -11.65
C ASP A 204 0.72 -34.28 -10.87
N SER A 205 0.74 -34.40 -9.54
CA SER A 205 0.40 -33.32 -8.62
C SER A 205 1.50 -32.25 -8.63
N LEU A 206 1.16 -31.03 -9.05
CA LEU A 206 1.97 -29.82 -8.81
C LEU A 206 2.00 -29.50 -7.31
N PRO A 207 3.15 -29.07 -6.74
CA PRO A 207 3.27 -28.89 -5.30
C PRO A 207 2.56 -27.61 -4.81
N PRO A 208 2.03 -27.58 -3.57
CA PRO A 208 1.34 -26.43 -3.02
C PRO A 208 2.35 -25.33 -2.62
N PHE A 209 2.16 -24.13 -3.16
CA PHE A 209 2.95 -22.93 -2.83
C PHE A 209 2.54 -22.28 -1.49
N THR A 210 1.52 -22.80 -0.80
CA THR A 210 0.96 -22.15 0.39
C THR A 210 0.93 -23.10 1.58
N ALA A 211 2.07 -23.24 2.24
CA ALA A 211 2.16 -23.82 3.57
C ALA A 211 3.38 -23.25 4.31
N ALA A 212 3.30 -21.99 4.77
CA ALA A 212 4.18 -21.48 5.83
C ALA A 212 3.79 -20.08 6.35
N VAL A 213 2.54 -19.83 6.79
CA VAL A 213 2.27 -18.78 7.80
C VAL A 213 1.01 -19.16 8.60
N GLN A 214 1.08 -20.22 9.42
CA GLN A 214 0.01 -20.49 10.39
C GLN A 214 0.48 -21.01 11.75
N GLU A 215 1.78 -21.00 12.00
CA GLU A 215 2.33 -21.29 13.32
C GLU A 215 3.24 -20.15 13.76
N GLN A 216 2.63 -19.12 14.34
CA GLN A 216 3.18 -18.34 15.45
C GLN A 216 2.19 -17.25 15.84
N GLN A 217 1.21 -17.61 16.68
CA GLN A 217 0.51 -16.70 17.61
C GLN A 217 -0.49 -17.50 18.47
N ASN A 218 0.05 -18.41 19.28
CA ASN A 218 -0.54 -18.75 20.58
C ASN A 218 0.31 -18.09 21.67
#